data_AF-A0A3A8Y8I6-F1
#
_entry.id   AF-A0A3A8Y8I6-F1
#
_cell.length_a   1.000
_cell.length_b   1.000
_cell.length_c   1.000
_cell.angle_alpha   90.00
_cell.angle_beta   90.00
_cell.angle_gamma   90.00
#
_symmetry.space_group_name_H-M   'P 1'
#
loop_
_entity.id
_entity.type
_entity.pdbx_description
1 polymer ?
#
loop_
_entity_poly.entity_id
_entity_poly.type
_entity_poly.pdbx_seq_one_letter_code
_entity_poly.pdbx_strand_id
1 'polypeptide(L)'
;MDVKAKYNYELKIMNSKDKNLYNNSKVVIYVKTNNPDPNSFKADCGTSRLVKKEDESGIFYTTEDEFQEIINVNVYDDVHYTGKNNAVAGGYLRTYTWDTPGTKNFTIQEKVGETWVSAASIKIQIHDAEQAETQWVQNVLAEVTNDTMTKDEKLEKVRGYVLENFKYDRNNENGSVYLLVDVGIYWERKYIDCWDASDIMCRFAKELGLEGRWTYAGYKLHYYATITIDGEDYDYDACPMSETGWTTEWEYVL
;
A
#
# COMPACT_ATOMS: atom_id res chain seq x y z
N MET A 1 -38.31 14.68 10.86
CA MET A 1 -37.71 15.03 9.54
C MET A 1 -36.43 14.24 9.45
N ASP A 2 -36.27 13.43 8.41
CA ASP A 2 -34.98 12.76 8.17
C ASP A 2 -33.94 13.83 7.82
N VAL A 3 -32.92 13.94 8.67
CA VAL A 3 -31.80 14.85 8.45
C VAL A 3 -30.97 14.29 7.30
N LYS A 4 -30.67 15.13 6.30
CA LYS A 4 -29.88 14.77 5.11
C LYS A 4 -28.63 15.64 5.04
N ALA A 5 -27.59 15.10 4.39
CA ALA A 5 -26.38 15.85 4.05
C ALA A 5 -26.73 17.15 3.31
N LYS A 6 -26.04 18.25 3.63
CA LYS A 6 -26.23 19.55 2.97
C LYS A 6 -25.39 19.65 1.70
N TYR A 7 -24.25 18.97 1.66
CA TYR A 7 -23.32 18.99 0.55
C TYR A 7 -23.40 17.69 -0.26
N ASN A 8 -22.89 17.74 -1.48
CA ASN A 8 -22.81 16.59 -2.38
C ASN A 8 -21.49 15.86 -2.15
N TYR A 9 -21.51 14.53 -2.21
CA TYR A 9 -20.32 13.69 -2.11
C TYR A 9 -20.38 12.59 -3.16
N GLU A 10 -19.30 12.44 -3.91
CA GLU A 10 -19.06 11.31 -4.81
C GLU A 10 -17.73 10.67 -4.41
N LEU A 11 -17.68 9.34 -4.42
CA LEU A 11 -16.52 8.56 -4.00
C LEU A 11 -15.93 7.82 -5.19
N LYS A 12 -14.62 7.89 -5.36
CA LYS A 12 -13.89 7.16 -6.39
C LYS A 12 -12.63 6.55 -5.78
N ILE A 13 -12.42 5.26 -6.03
CA ILE A 13 -11.16 4.59 -5.70
C ILE A 13 -10.16 4.94 -6.81
N MET A 14 -8.98 5.36 -6.41
CA MET A 14 -8.01 5.99 -7.29
C MET A 14 -6.93 5.03 -7.78
N ASN A 15 -6.50 4.10 -6.93
CA ASN A 15 -5.41 3.15 -7.24
C ASN A 15 -5.91 1.74 -7.57
N SER A 16 -7.14 1.59 -8.08
CA SER A 16 -7.74 0.27 -8.42
C SER A 16 -8.18 0.13 -9.88
N LYS A 17 -7.76 1.03 -10.78
CA LYS A 17 -8.22 1.00 -12.18
C LYS A 17 -7.75 -0.27 -12.90
N ASP A 18 -6.47 -0.62 -12.70
CA ASP A 18 -5.79 -1.72 -13.37
C ASP A 18 -5.09 -2.66 -12.37
N LYS A 19 -5.44 -2.54 -11.08
CA LYS A 19 -4.79 -3.22 -9.95
C LYS A 19 -5.81 -3.68 -8.92
N ASN A 20 -5.48 -4.76 -8.22
CA ASN A 20 -6.28 -5.22 -7.10
C ASN A 20 -5.91 -4.41 -5.84
N LEU A 21 -6.84 -4.34 -4.90
CA LEU A 21 -6.58 -3.78 -3.58
C LEU A 21 -6.36 -4.92 -2.60
N TYR A 22 -5.41 -4.76 -1.69
CA TYR A 22 -5.01 -5.81 -0.74
C TYR A 22 -5.03 -5.29 0.69
N ASN A 23 -5.23 -6.20 1.64
CA ASN A 23 -5.03 -5.86 3.04
C ASN A 23 -3.55 -5.52 3.29
N ASN A 24 -3.27 -4.71 4.31
CA ASN A 24 -1.94 -4.16 4.58
C ASN A 24 -1.34 -3.33 3.43
N SER A 25 -2.17 -2.93 2.46
CA SER A 25 -1.80 -2.03 1.37
C SER A 25 -2.71 -0.81 1.35
N LYS A 26 -2.18 0.29 0.80
CA LYS A 26 -2.86 1.58 0.77
C LYS A 26 -3.97 1.56 -0.28
N VAL A 27 -5.10 2.14 0.08
CA VAL A 27 -6.22 2.43 -0.81
C VAL A 27 -6.45 3.93 -0.80
N VAL A 28 -6.40 4.54 -1.96
CA VAL A 28 -6.59 5.98 -2.14
C VAL A 28 -8.01 6.24 -2.64
N ILE A 29 -8.75 7.05 -1.92
CA ILE A 29 -10.13 7.41 -2.21
C ILE A 29 -10.20 8.92 -2.45
N TYR A 30 -10.70 9.30 -3.63
CA TYR A 30 -11.09 10.67 -3.92
C TYR A 30 -12.53 10.89 -3.46
N VAL A 31 -12.69 11.91 -2.61
CA VAL A 31 -13.96 12.41 -2.11
C VAL A 31 -14.25 13.72 -2.82
N LYS A 32 -15.00 13.65 -3.91
CA LYS A 32 -15.45 14.83 -4.63
C LYS A 32 -16.58 15.46 -3.85
N THR A 33 -16.43 16.73 -3.47
CA THR A 33 -17.45 17.43 -2.69
C THR A 33 -17.40 18.93 -2.90
N ASN A 34 -18.56 19.57 -2.78
CA ASN A 34 -18.66 21.03 -2.69
C ASN A 34 -18.62 21.53 -1.23
N ASN A 35 -18.36 20.66 -0.26
CA ASN A 35 -18.16 21.03 1.14
C ASN A 35 -16.78 21.65 1.32
N PRO A 36 -16.68 22.96 1.66
CA PRO A 36 -15.39 23.63 1.82
C PRO A 36 -14.71 23.32 3.17
N ASP A 37 -15.44 22.76 4.15
CA ASP A 37 -14.90 22.49 5.50
C ASP A 37 -14.59 20.99 5.68
N PRO A 38 -13.31 20.60 5.65
CA PRO A 38 -12.91 19.21 5.79
C PRO A 38 -13.10 18.65 7.20
N ASN A 39 -13.47 19.47 8.19
CA ASN A 39 -13.78 19.04 9.55
C ASN A 39 -15.28 18.77 9.75
N SER A 40 -16.12 19.14 8.78
CA SER A 40 -17.56 18.95 8.85
C SER A 40 -18.04 17.63 8.24
N PHE A 41 -17.11 16.80 7.73
CA PHE A 41 -17.40 15.43 7.32
C PHE A 41 -16.27 14.48 7.78
N LYS A 42 -16.60 13.20 7.94
CA LYS A 42 -15.65 12.15 8.32
C LYS A 42 -15.92 10.86 7.55
N ALA A 43 -14.90 10.02 7.49
CA ALA A 43 -15.06 8.65 6.98
C ALA A 43 -15.44 7.70 8.12
N ASP A 44 -16.31 6.76 7.77
CA ASP A 44 -16.58 5.53 8.50
C ASP A 44 -16.08 4.40 7.59
N CYS A 45 -15.05 3.71 8.05
CA CYS A 45 -14.33 2.71 7.26
C CYS A 45 -15.00 1.32 7.29
N GLY A 46 -16.15 1.19 7.95
CA GLY A 46 -16.85 -0.08 8.12
C GLY A 46 -16.08 -1.09 8.98
N THR A 47 -15.08 -0.61 9.73
CA THR A 47 -14.22 -1.39 10.63
C THR A 47 -14.50 -1.07 12.10
N SER A 48 -15.57 -0.33 12.40
CA SER A 48 -15.93 0.06 13.75
C SER A 48 -16.03 -1.18 14.65
N ARG A 49 -14.99 -1.41 15.44
CA ARG A 49 -14.94 -2.49 16.43
C ARG A 49 -15.35 -1.92 17.77
N LEU A 50 -16.19 -2.67 18.49
CA LEU A 50 -16.45 -2.39 19.90
C LEU A 50 -15.16 -2.66 20.68
N VAL A 51 -14.50 -1.59 21.10
CA VAL A 51 -13.31 -1.63 21.94
C VAL A 51 -13.72 -1.38 23.38
N LYS A 52 -13.36 -2.33 24.23
CA LYS A 52 -13.45 -2.16 25.67
C LYS A 52 -12.30 -1.26 26.13
N LYS A 53 -12.62 -0.14 26.76
CA LYS A 53 -11.67 0.76 27.41
C LYS A 53 -11.95 0.84 28.91
N GLU A 54 -10.96 1.26 29.65
CA GLU A 54 -11.03 1.43 31.10
C GLU A 54 -10.34 2.73 31.48
N ASP A 55 -11.02 3.55 32.27
CA ASP A 55 -10.48 4.76 32.89
C ASP A 55 -10.79 4.80 34.39
N GLU A 56 -10.47 5.91 35.05
CA GLU A 56 -10.69 6.11 36.50
C GLU A 56 -12.18 6.00 36.92
N SER A 57 -13.12 6.09 35.97
CA SER A 57 -14.56 5.95 36.17
C SER A 57 -15.09 4.55 35.85
N GLY A 58 -14.23 3.63 35.38
CA GLY A 58 -14.53 2.22 35.16
C GLY A 58 -14.47 1.79 33.69
N ILE A 59 -15.09 0.65 33.40
CA ILE A 59 -15.12 0.06 32.06
C ILE A 59 -16.17 0.76 31.20
N PHE A 60 -15.77 1.20 30.00
CA PHE A 60 -16.68 1.68 28.97
C PHE A 60 -16.38 1.02 27.62
N TYR A 61 -17.38 1.00 26.73
CA TYR A 61 -17.22 0.49 25.38
C TYR A 61 -17.25 1.68 24.41
N THR A 62 -16.28 1.75 23.51
CA THR A 62 -16.22 2.74 22.44
C THR A 62 -16.10 2.03 21.11
N THR A 63 -16.61 2.62 20.04
CA THR A 63 -16.34 2.14 18.68
C THR A 63 -15.06 2.82 18.18
N GLU A 64 -14.02 2.03 17.92
CA GLU A 64 -12.85 2.51 17.21
C GLU A 64 -12.90 2.00 15.77
N ASP A 65 -12.70 2.89 14.81
CA ASP A 65 -12.40 2.49 13.44
C ASP A 65 -10.94 2.04 13.39
N GLU A 66 -10.67 0.84 12.87
CA GLU A 66 -9.29 0.39 12.63
C GLU A 66 -8.60 1.33 11.63
N PHE A 67 -7.45 1.86 12.08
CA PHE A 67 -6.40 2.59 11.37
C PHE A 67 -6.82 3.58 10.27
N GLN A 68 -6.90 4.86 10.64
CA GLN A 68 -6.69 5.97 9.71
C GLN A 68 -5.18 6.28 9.67
N GLU A 69 -4.44 5.66 8.77
CA GLU A 69 -3.11 6.17 8.46
C GLU A 69 -3.24 7.37 7.51
N ILE A 70 -3.09 8.57 8.06
CA ILE A 70 -2.93 9.78 7.26
C ILE A 70 -1.50 9.77 6.76
N ILE A 71 -1.31 9.44 5.49
CA ILE A 71 0.00 9.59 4.89
C ILE A 71 0.24 11.04 4.54
N ASN A 72 1.43 11.45 4.96
CA ASN A 72 2.11 12.70 4.74
C ASN A 72 1.86 13.28 3.34
N VAL A 73 1.55 14.56 3.32
CA VAL A 73 1.26 15.39 2.15
C VAL A 73 2.38 15.58 1.15
N ASN A 74 3.58 15.20 1.52
CA ASN A 74 4.76 15.45 0.70
C ASN A 74 4.91 14.41 -0.43
N VAL A 75 3.87 13.65 -0.73
CA VAL A 75 3.88 12.53 -1.69
C VAL A 75 3.34 12.98 -3.06
N TYR A 76 2.52 14.02 -3.15
CA TYR A 76 1.95 14.48 -4.43
C TYR A 76 2.05 16.01 -4.57
N ASP A 77 2.59 16.50 -5.69
CA ASP A 77 2.89 17.92 -5.91
C ASP A 77 1.65 18.83 -6.00
N ASP A 78 0.46 18.28 -6.29
CA ASP A 78 -0.81 18.99 -6.39
C ASP A 78 -1.71 18.86 -5.14
N VAL A 79 -1.18 18.22 -4.09
CA VAL A 79 -1.88 18.00 -2.82
C VAL A 79 -1.49 19.08 -1.81
N HIS A 80 -2.49 19.77 -1.27
CA HIS A 80 -2.31 20.70 -0.16
C HIS A 80 -2.71 20.07 1.17
N TYR A 81 -1.82 20.16 2.17
CA TYR A 81 -2.11 19.72 3.54
C TYR A 81 -3.09 20.63 4.24
N THR A 82 -4.20 20.05 4.64
CA THR A 82 -5.22 20.71 5.46
C THR A 82 -5.45 19.92 6.74
N GLY A 83 -4.39 19.74 7.55
CA GLY A 83 -4.43 18.85 8.71
C GLY A 83 -4.57 17.40 8.24
N LYS A 84 -5.51 16.62 8.78
CA LYS A 84 -5.65 15.18 8.44
C LYS A 84 -6.04 14.86 6.98
N ASN A 85 -6.12 15.87 6.12
CA ASN A 85 -6.85 15.85 4.87
C ASN A 85 -6.03 16.46 3.72
N ASN A 86 -5.94 15.73 2.62
CA ASN A 86 -5.23 16.14 1.40
C ASN A 86 -6.23 16.83 0.47
N ALA A 87 -6.20 18.16 0.40
CA ALA A 87 -7.10 18.91 -0.49
C ALA A 87 -6.55 18.89 -1.93
N VAL A 88 -7.45 18.65 -2.88
CA VAL A 88 -7.16 18.63 -4.32
C VAL A 88 -8.29 19.37 -5.07
N ALA A 89 -8.13 19.57 -6.38
CA ALA A 89 -9.17 20.17 -7.19
C ALA A 89 -10.53 19.43 -7.03
N GLY A 90 -11.56 20.16 -6.60
CA GLY A 90 -12.93 19.64 -6.48
C GLY A 90 -13.21 18.69 -5.30
N GLY A 91 -12.26 18.52 -4.37
CA GLY A 91 -12.49 17.66 -3.21
C GLY A 91 -11.24 17.32 -2.41
N TYR A 92 -11.18 16.08 -1.93
CA TYR A 92 -10.10 15.61 -1.06
C TYR A 92 -9.65 14.20 -1.40
N LEU A 93 -8.36 13.92 -1.24
CA LEU A 93 -7.83 12.57 -1.20
C LEU A 93 -7.78 12.06 0.25
N ARG A 94 -8.06 10.77 0.41
CA ARG A 94 -7.95 10.04 1.67
C ARG A 94 -7.28 8.70 1.39
N THR A 95 -6.37 8.30 2.27
CA THR A 95 -5.70 7.00 2.17
C THR A 95 -6.08 6.16 3.37
N TYR A 96 -6.36 4.88 3.13
CA TYR A 96 -6.73 3.91 4.15
C TYR A 96 -5.98 2.61 3.94
N THR A 97 -5.75 1.89 5.02
CA THR A 97 -5.23 0.52 5.00
C THR A 97 -6.19 -0.34 5.82
N TRP A 98 -6.52 -1.52 5.31
CA TRP A 98 -7.30 -2.51 6.04
C TRP A 98 -6.42 -3.69 6.40
N ASP A 99 -6.51 -4.18 7.62
CA ASP A 99 -5.68 -5.31 8.06
C ASP A 99 -6.26 -6.65 7.60
N THR A 100 -7.56 -6.68 7.26
CA THR A 100 -8.29 -7.89 6.88
C THR A 100 -8.84 -7.82 5.46
N PRO A 101 -8.82 -8.94 4.70
CA PRO A 101 -9.45 -9.01 3.38
C PRO A 101 -10.99 -8.98 3.46
N GLY A 102 -11.64 -8.99 2.30
CA GLY A 102 -13.11 -9.02 2.13
C GLY A 102 -13.71 -7.72 1.64
N THR A 103 -15.03 -7.70 1.49
CA THR A 103 -15.77 -6.50 1.08
C THR A 103 -15.91 -5.52 2.25
N LYS A 104 -15.40 -4.31 2.10
CA LYS A 104 -15.53 -3.21 3.06
C LYS A 104 -16.60 -2.21 2.61
N ASN A 105 -17.42 -1.75 3.54
CA ASN A 105 -18.37 -0.67 3.27
C ASN A 105 -17.75 0.63 3.77
N PHE A 106 -17.26 1.46 2.85
CA PHE A 106 -16.73 2.77 3.19
C PHE A 106 -17.82 3.83 3.03
N THR A 107 -18.01 4.67 4.04
CA THR A 107 -19.07 5.70 4.07
C THR A 107 -18.48 7.05 4.46
N ILE A 108 -18.91 8.11 3.79
CA ILE A 108 -18.72 9.48 4.27
C ILE A 108 -19.94 9.93 5.05
N GLN A 109 -19.72 10.47 6.24
CA GLN A 109 -20.73 11.07 7.09
C GLN A 109 -20.52 12.59 7.18
N GLU A 110 -21.58 13.38 7.00
CA GLU A 110 -21.56 14.83 7.18
C GLU A 110 -22.16 15.20 8.55
N LYS A 111 -21.58 16.18 9.23
CA LYS A 111 -22.14 16.80 10.43
C LYS A 111 -23.22 17.81 10.04
N VAL A 112 -24.48 17.50 10.34
CA VAL A 112 -25.65 18.36 10.11
C VAL A 112 -26.27 18.73 11.46
N GLY A 113 -25.97 19.95 11.94
CA GLY A 113 -26.29 20.33 13.31
C GLY A 113 -25.44 19.52 14.29
N GLU A 114 -26.07 18.80 15.21
CA GLU A 114 -25.39 17.92 16.17
C GLU A 114 -25.38 16.44 15.73
N THR A 115 -25.90 16.12 14.54
CA THR A 115 -26.03 14.74 14.06
C THR A 115 -25.08 14.45 12.89
N TRP A 116 -24.50 13.25 12.88
CA TRP A 116 -23.76 12.72 11.74
C TRP A 116 -24.72 11.94 10.83
N VAL A 117 -24.74 12.27 9.54
CA VAL A 117 -25.62 11.62 8.56
C VAL A 117 -24.80 11.05 7.41
N SER A 118 -25.10 9.83 6.99
CA SER A 118 -24.44 9.21 5.83
C SER A 118 -24.74 9.99 4.56
N ALA A 119 -23.69 10.42 3.87
CA ALA A 119 -23.75 11.28 2.69
C ALA A 119 -23.43 10.52 1.39
N ALA A 120 -22.44 9.62 1.44
CA ALA A 120 -22.08 8.74 0.31
C ALA A 120 -21.48 7.44 0.83
N SER A 121 -21.56 6.36 0.05
CA SER A 121 -20.92 5.09 0.38
C SER A 121 -20.41 4.39 -0.87
N ILE A 122 -19.38 3.57 -0.70
CA ILE A 122 -18.79 2.73 -1.73
C ILE A 122 -18.40 1.37 -1.13
N LYS A 123 -18.57 0.31 -1.90
CA LYS A 123 -18.07 -1.02 -1.55
C LYS A 123 -16.67 -1.19 -2.12
N ILE A 124 -15.74 -1.62 -1.27
CA ILE A 124 -14.34 -1.82 -1.63
C ILE A 124 -14.02 -3.29 -1.46
N GLN A 125 -13.53 -3.95 -2.52
CA GLN A 125 -13.09 -5.33 -2.42
C GLN A 125 -11.61 -5.36 -2.06
N ILE A 126 -11.29 -5.93 -0.90
CA ILE A 126 -9.91 -6.11 -0.42
C ILE A 126 -9.54 -7.59 -0.55
N HIS A 127 -8.45 -7.88 -1.24
CA HIS A 127 -7.89 -9.21 -1.42
C HIS A 127 -6.89 -9.55 -0.31
N ASP A 128 -6.65 -10.84 -0.11
CA ASP A 128 -5.65 -11.32 0.85
C ASP A 128 -4.24 -11.20 0.24
N ALA A 129 -3.43 -10.34 0.84
CA ALA A 129 -2.07 -10.03 0.40
C ALA A 129 -1.14 -11.24 0.52
N GLU A 130 -1.17 -11.95 1.65
CA GLU A 130 -0.26 -13.07 1.92
C GLU A 130 -0.57 -14.24 0.97
N GLN A 131 -1.86 -14.53 0.77
CA GLN A 131 -2.27 -15.55 -0.19
C GLN A 131 -1.86 -15.18 -1.62
N ALA A 132 -2.06 -13.93 -2.04
CA ALA A 132 -1.72 -13.49 -3.37
C ALA A 132 -0.20 -13.41 -3.61
N GLU A 133 0.57 -12.99 -2.60
CA GLU A 133 2.04 -12.99 -2.62
C GLU A 133 2.57 -14.41 -2.78
N THR A 134 2.06 -15.35 -1.99
CA THR A 134 2.41 -16.77 -2.08
C THR A 134 2.14 -17.32 -3.49
N GLN A 135 0.96 -17.02 -4.04
CA GLN A 135 0.62 -17.46 -5.40
C GLN A 135 1.54 -16.83 -6.46
N TRP A 136 1.89 -15.55 -6.31
CA TRP A 136 2.81 -14.86 -7.21
C TRP A 136 4.22 -15.50 -7.15
N VAL A 137 4.76 -15.74 -5.95
CA VAL A 137 6.05 -16.42 -5.75
C VAL A 137 6.05 -17.79 -6.45
N GLN A 138 5.01 -18.60 -6.23
CA GLN A 138 4.88 -19.93 -6.86
C GLN A 138 4.82 -19.85 -8.39
N ASN A 139 4.06 -18.88 -8.93
CA ASN A 139 3.95 -18.68 -10.37
C ASN A 139 5.29 -18.30 -10.99
N VAL A 140 6.03 -17.39 -10.38
CA VAL A 140 7.36 -16.98 -10.86
C VAL A 140 8.34 -18.14 -10.80
N LEU A 141 8.38 -18.91 -9.70
CA LEU A 141 9.23 -20.10 -9.62
C LEU A 141 8.91 -21.10 -10.74
N ALA A 142 7.63 -21.35 -11.01
CA ALA A 142 7.21 -22.24 -12.09
C ALA A 142 7.56 -21.69 -13.48
N GLU A 143 7.60 -20.37 -13.65
CA GLU A 143 7.95 -19.70 -14.90
C GLU A 143 9.46 -19.77 -15.19
N VAL A 144 10.30 -19.47 -14.20
CA VAL A 144 11.73 -19.21 -14.43
C VAL A 144 12.65 -20.36 -14.00
N THR A 145 12.10 -21.40 -13.37
CA THR A 145 12.87 -22.54 -12.86
C THR A 145 12.33 -23.89 -13.34
N ASN A 146 13.07 -24.97 -13.04
CA ASN A 146 12.62 -26.34 -13.24
C ASN A 146 13.20 -27.28 -12.18
N ASP A 147 12.76 -28.54 -12.17
CA ASP A 147 13.11 -29.54 -11.15
C ASP A 147 14.56 -30.04 -11.23
N THR A 148 15.28 -29.74 -12.31
CA THR A 148 16.69 -30.12 -12.45
C THR A 148 17.66 -29.10 -11.85
N MET A 149 17.17 -27.89 -11.57
CA MET A 149 17.98 -26.81 -10.98
C MET A 149 18.17 -27.03 -9.47
N THR A 150 19.39 -26.81 -9.01
CA THR A 150 19.74 -26.64 -7.60
C THR A 150 19.03 -25.42 -7.02
N LYS A 151 18.93 -25.33 -5.68
CA LYS A 151 18.27 -24.19 -5.04
C LYS A 151 18.98 -22.86 -5.32
N ASP A 152 20.30 -22.87 -5.41
CA ASP A 152 21.11 -21.72 -5.81
C ASP A 152 20.78 -21.25 -7.24
N GLU A 153 20.77 -22.18 -8.21
CA GLU A 153 20.38 -21.86 -9.59
C GLU A 153 18.96 -21.29 -9.69
N LYS A 154 18.03 -21.78 -8.87
CA LYS A 154 16.66 -21.24 -8.80
C LYS A 154 16.66 -19.80 -8.28
N LEU A 155 17.41 -19.50 -7.23
CA LEU A 155 17.51 -18.16 -6.67
C LEU A 155 18.19 -17.18 -7.64
N GLU A 156 19.20 -17.60 -8.39
CA GLU A 156 19.79 -16.77 -9.46
C GLU A 156 18.79 -16.49 -10.60
N LYS A 157 17.95 -17.47 -10.98
CA LYS A 157 16.89 -17.24 -11.97
C LYS A 157 15.84 -16.26 -11.47
N VAL A 158 15.43 -16.38 -10.21
CA VAL A 158 14.53 -15.43 -9.56
C VAL A 158 15.15 -14.04 -9.49
N ARG A 159 16.41 -13.93 -9.08
CA ARG A 159 17.14 -12.65 -9.05
C ARG A 159 17.15 -11.99 -10.43
N GLY A 160 17.45 -12.75 -11.48
CA GLY A 160 17.34 -12.30 -12.87
C GLY A 160 15.93 -11.82 -13.22
N TYR A 161 14.91 -12.59 -12.88
CA TYR A 161 13.51 -12.20 -13.08
C TYR A 161 13.16 -10.86 -12.42
N VAL A 162 13.58 -10.65 -11.16
CA VAL A 162 13.33 -9.40 -10.44
C VAL A 162 13.98 -8.22 -11.17
N LEU A 163 15.26 -8.35 -11.54
CA LEU A 163 15.99 -7.30 -12.26
C LEU A 163 15.43 -7.01 -13.67
N GLU A 164 14.82 -7.99 -14.33
CA GLU A 164 14.21 -7.84 -15.65
C GLU A 164 12.79 -7.25 -15.61
N ASN A 165 12.02 -7.53 -14.56
CA ASN A 165 10.59 -7.22 -14.49
C ASN A 165 10.24 -6.06 -13.55
N PHE A 166 11.18 -5.62 -12.73
CA PHE A 166 10.99 -4.53 -11.78
C PHE A 166 11.91 -3.37 -12.08
N LYS A 167 11.45 -2.17 -11.72
CA LYS A 167 12.22 -0.94 -11.74
C LYS A 167 12.45 -0.46 -10.32
N TYR A 168 13.48 0.36 -10.14
CA TYR A 168 13.71 1.02 -8.87
C TYR A 168 12.59 2.03 -8.61
N ASP A 169 12.20 2.21 -7.35
CA ASP A 169 11.21 3.22 -6.94
C ASP A 169 11.48 4.58 -7.59
N ARG A 170 10.39 5.24 -8.00
CA ARG A 170 10.51 6.43 -8.84
C ARG A 170 11.31 7.52 -8.13
N ASN A 171 12.19 8.13 -8.90
CA ASN A 171 13.04 9.21 -8.43
C ASN A 171 13.42 10.13 -9.60
N ASN A 172 13.94 11.31 -9.30
CA ASN A 172 14.34 12.31 -10.29
C ASN A 172 15.78 12.80 -10.09
N GLU A 173 16.68 11.88 -9.72
CA GLU A 173 18.07 12.13 -9.27
C GLU A 173 18.21 12.90 -7.95
N ASN A 174 17.26 13.79 -7.64
CA ASN A 174 17.31 14.67 -6.47
C ASN A 174 16.47 14.15 -5.30
N GLY A 175 15.58 13.19 -5.53
CA GLY A 175 14.78 12.57 -4.49
C GLY A 175 13.73 11.60 -5.04
N SER A 176 12.99 10.99 -4.12
CA SER A 176 11.85 10.12 -4.44
C SER A 176 10.72 10.91 -5.10
N VAL A 177 10.08 10.27 -6.07
CA VAL A 177 8.85 10.73 -6.71
C VAL A 177 7.78 9.71 -6.37
N TYR A 178 6.61 10.16 -5.93
CA TYR A 178 5.52 9.25 -5.61
C TYR A 178 4.32 9.54 -6.50
N LEU A 179 3.87 8.53 -7.24
CA LEU A 179 2.72 8.64 -8.13
C LEU A 179 1.59 7.72 -7.66
N LEU A 180 0.36 8.17 -7.89
CA LEU A 180 -0.83 7.42 -7.51
C LEU A 180 -0.86 6.05 -8.18
N VAL A 181 -0.36 5.97 -9.42
CA VAL A 181 -0.25 4.72 -10.18
C VAL A 181 0.69 3.72 -9.52
N ASP A 182 1.64 4.15 -8.69
CA ASP A 182 2.58 3.26 -8.00
C ASP A 182 2.07 2.84 -6.62
N VAL A 183 0.91 3.33 -6.17
CA VAL A 183 0.34 2.90 -4.89
C VAL A 183 -0.21 1.48 -5.00
N GLY A 184 0.34 0.59 -4.19
CA GLY A 184 -0.11 -0.79 -4.06
C GLY A 184 1.02 -1.70 -3.59
N ILE A 185 0.76 -2.99 -3.69
CA ILE A 185 1.73 -4.09 -3.49
C ILE A 185 2.80 -4.13 -4.60
N TYR A 186 4.01 -4.57 -4.24
CA TYR A 186 5.16 -4.51 -5.13
C TYR A 186 5.00 -5.36 -6.40
N TRP A 187 4.38 -6.55 -6.32
CA TRP A 187 4.30 -7.48 -7.47
C TRP A 187 3.34 -7.04 -8.58
N GLU A 188 2.38 -6.15 -8.28
CA GLU A 188 1.53 -5.49 -9.28
C GLU A 188 2.11 -4.14 -9.73
N ARG A 189 2.71 -3.36 -8.83
CA ARG A 189 3.26 -2.04 -9.20
C ARG A 189 4.56 -2.12 -10.00
N LYS A 190 5.37 -3.16 -9.83
CA LYS A 190 6.65 -3.38 -10.53
C LYS A 190 7.71 -2.28 -10.34
N TYR A 191 7.55 -1.50 -9.27
CA TYR A 191 8.56 -0.58 -8.74
C TYR A 191 8.93 -1.09 -7.35
N ILE A 192 10.20 -1.08 -6.98
CA ILE A 192 10.73 -1.58 -5.68
C ILE A 192 11.98 -0.83 -5.27
N ASP A 193 12.30 -0.82 -3.99
CA ASP A 193 13.60 -0.40 -3.47
C ASP A 193 14.45 -1.61 -3.03
N CYS A 194 15.57 -1.34 -2.35
CA CYS A 194 16.45 -2.41 -1.85
C CYS A 194 15.83 -3.24 -0.72
N TRP A 195 14.86 -2.70 0.01
CA TRP A 195 14.18 -3.40 1.09
C TRP A 195 13.16 -4.36 0.50
N ASP A 196 12.32 -3.88 -0.41
CA ASP A 196 11.40 -4.71 -1.19
C ASP A 196 12.15 -5.83 -1.94
N ALA A 197 13.26 -5.51 -2.62
CA ALA A 197 14.06 -6.51 -3.33
C ALA A 197 14.64 -7.58 -2.39
N SER A 198 15.10 -7.18 -1.21
CA SER A 198 15.61 -8.10 -0.19
C SER A 198 14.50 -9.02 0.35
N ASP A 199 13.32 -8.45 0.63
CA ASP A 199 12.15 -9.22 1.07
C ASP A 199 11.71 -10.23 0.02
N ILE A 200 11.63 -9.81 -1.24
CA ILE A 200 11.29 -10.67 -2.38
C ILE A 200 12.23 -11.88 -2.41
N MET A 201 13.54 -11.68 -2.36
CA MET A 201 14.49 -12.80 -2.37
C MET A 201 14.32 -13.72 -1.15
N CYS A 202 14.05 -13.17 0.03
CA CYS A 202 13.77 -13.96 1.24
C CYS A 202 12.46 -14.75 1.13
N ARG A 203 11.43 -14.21 0.47
CA ARG A 203 10.16 -14.89 0.17
C ARG A 203 10.37 -16.09 -0.75
N PHE A 204 11.13 -15.91 -1.83
CA PHE A 204 11.49 -17.02 -2.72
C PHE A 204 12.34 -18.08 -2.03
N ALA A 205 13.31 -17.68 -1.20
CA ALA A 205 14.10 -18.61 -0.39
C ALA A 205 13.21 -19.42 0.57
N LYS A 206 12.27 -18.77 1.26
CA LYS A 206 11.31 -19.44 2.14
C LYS A 206 10.47 -20.49 1.39
N GLU A 207 9.99 -20.17 0.19
CA GLU A 207 9.23 -21.11 -0.64
C GLU A 207 10.07 -22.33 -1.07
N LEU A 208 11.39 -22.14 -1.24
CA LEU A 208 12.36 -23.21 -1.50
C LEU A 208 12.83 -23.94 -0.21
N GLY A 209 12.23 -23.63 0.94
CA GLY A 209 12.56 -24.20 2.24
C GLY A 209 13.97 -23.81 2.71
N LEU A 210 14.37 -22.56 2.48
CA LEU A 210 15.64 -21.97 2.90
C LEU A 210 15.41 -20.84 3.89
N GLU A 211 16.45 -20.54 4.68
CA GLU A 211 16.46 -19.39 5.57
C GLU A 211 17.10 -18.19 4.88
N GLY A 212 16.39 -17.07 4.86
CA GLY A 212 16.85 -15.80 4.29
C GLY A 212 16.81 -14.68 5.32
N ARG A 213 17.78 -13.77 5.23
CA ARG A 213 17.86 -12.59 6.09
C ARG A 213 18.32 -11.37 5.29
N TRP A 214 17.97 -10.20 5.81
CA TRP A 214 18.43 -8.94 5.26
C TRP A 214 19.84 -8.64 5.75
N THR A 215 20.74 -8.29 4.84
CA THR A 215 22.12 -7.93 5.15
C THR A 215 22.41 -6.51 4.66
N TYR A 216 22.91 -5.67 5.58
CA TYR A 216 23.29 -4.30 5.23
C TYR A 216 24.59 -4.30 4.42
N ALA A 217 24.57 -3.67 3.24
CA ALA A 217 25.70 -3.66 2.31
C ALA A 217 26.87 -2.77 2.76
N GLY A 218 26.74 -2.04 3.88
CA GLY A 218 27.79 -1.18 4.41
C GLY A 218 27.81 0.24 3.83
N TYR A 219 26.87 0.59 2.93
CA TYR A 219 26.76 1.92 2.34
C TYR A 219 25.32 2.33 2.04
N LYS A 220 25.05 3.64 2.01
CA LYS A 220 23.80 4.28 1.53
C LYS A 220 22.48 3.66 2.01
N LEU A 221 22.45 3.04 3.19
CA LEU A 221 21.28 2.30 3.70
C LEU A 221 20.80 1.19 2.74
N HIS A 222 21.70 0.64 1.91
CA HIS A 222 21.41 -0.42 0.95
C HIS A 222 21.42 -1.80 1.61
N TYR A 223 20.44 -2.63 1.27
CA TYR A 223 20.29 -4.01 1.76
C TYR A 223 20.19 -4.99 0.60
N TYR A 224 20.64 -6.22 0.83
CA TYR A 224 20.42 -7.37 -0.03
C TYR A 224 20.01 -8.58 0.83
N ALA A 225 19.59 -9.66 0.19
CA ALA A 225 19.26 -10.91 0.88
C ALA A 225 20.50 -11.81 1.00
N THR A 226 20.81 -12.27 2.20
CA THR A 226 21.71 -13.41 2.41
C THR A 226 20.89 -14.65 2.71
N ILE A 227 21.11 -15.71 1.94
CA ILE A 227 20.37 -16.97 2.03
C ILE A 227 21.33 -18.09 2.40
N THR A 228 20.96 -18.89 3.41
CA THR A 228 21.77 -20.03 3.85
C THR A 228 21.37 -21.28 3.07
N ILE A 229 22.31 -21.85 2.32
CA ILE A 229 22.14 -23.06 1.50
C ILE A 229 23.17 -24.09 1.98
N ASP A 230 22.69 -25.24 2.46
CA ASP A 230 23.54 -26.34 2.94
C ASP A 230 24.60 -25.93 4.00
N GLY A 231 24.28 -24.90 4.79
CA GLY A 231 25.12 -24.37 5.87
C GLY A 231 26.07 -23.24 5.47
N GLU A 232 26.09 -22.87 4.20
CA GLU A 232 26.89 -21.75 3.68
C GLU A 232 25.99 -20.57 3.29
N ASP A 233 26.49 -19.35 3.46
CA ASP A 233 25.74 -18.12 3.16
C ASP A 233 26.06 -17.60 1.75
N TYR A 234 25.01 -17.24 1.02
CA TYR A 234 25.08 -16.69 -0.33
C TYR A 234 24.31 -15.38 -0.42
N ASP A 235 24.89 -14.39 -1.10
CA ASP A 235 24.34 -13.05 -1.21
C ASP A 235 23.62 -12.86 -2.55
N TYR A 236 22.37 -12.43 -2.49
CA TYR A 236 21.53 -12.13 -3.65
C TYR A 236 21.04 -10.68 -3.59
N ASP A 237 21.69 -9.82 -4.37
CA ASP A 237 21.25 -8.44 -4.59
C ASP A 237 20.36 -8.36 -5.85
N ALA A 238 19.05 -8.25 -5.62
CA ALA A 238 18.03 -8.15 -6.65
C ALA A 238 17.49 -6.70 -6.80
N CYS A 239 18.15 -5.72 -6.18
CA CYS A 239 17.72 -4.33 -6.25
C CYS A 239 17.97 -3.76 -7.65
N PRO A 240 16.94 -3.26 -8.36
CA PRO A 240 17.15 -2.59 -9.63
C PRO A 240 17.98 -1.32 -9.46
N MET A 241 18.72 -0.94 -10.50
CA MET A 241 19.49 0.30 -10.50
C MET A 241 18.56 1.51 -10.38
N SER A 242 18.94 2.53 -9.59
CA SER A 242 18.14 3.74 -9.33
C SER A 242 17.66 4.44 -10.61
N GLU A 243 18.46 4.37 -11.65
CA GLU A 243 18.28 4.93 -12.98
C GLU A 243 17.07 4.34 -13.70
N THR A 244 16.69 3.09 -13.38
CA THR A 244 15.49 2.46 -13.93
C THR A 244 14.20 3.11 -13.43
N GLY A 245 14.27 3.82 -12.29
CA GLY A 245 13.20 4.60 -11.68
C GLY A 245 13.16 6.07 -12.10
N TRP A 246 14.12 6.54 -12.90
CA TRP A 246 14.20 7.95 -13.30
C TRP A 246 12.94 8.40 -14.03
N THR A 247 12.23 9.34 -13.42
CA THR A 247 10.99 9.91 -13.92
C THR A 247 11.18 11.42 -14.01
N THR A 248 11.34 11.93 -15.23
CA THR A 248 11.59 13.36 -15.52
C THR A 248 10.35 14.08 -16.09
N GLU A 249 9.37 13.31 -16.55
CA GLU A 249 8.07 13.80 -16.99
C GLU A 249 6.99 12.96 -16.29
N TRP A 250 6.05 13.62 -15.64
CA TRP A 250 4.90 12.95 -15.03
C TRP A 250 3.62 13.72 -15.36
N GLU A 251 2.61 13.00 -15.84
CA GLU A 251 1.26 13.53 -15.99
C GLU A 251 0.59 13.55 -14.60
N TYR A 252 -0.06 14.66 -14.27
CA TYR A 252 -0.83 14.79 -13.04
C TYR A 252 -2.00 13.80 -13.06
N VAL A 253 -1.97 12.77 -12.21
CA VAL A 253 -3.07 11.81 -12.07
C VAL A 253 -3.98 12.27 -10.93
N LEU A 254 -5.07 12.95 -11.29
CA LEU A 254 -6.20 13.25 -10.39
C LEU A 254 -7.22 12.12 -10.31
#